data_AF-M0A3M7-F1
#
_entry.id   AF-M0A3M7-F1
#
_cell.length_a   1.000
_cell.length_b   1.000
_cell.length_c   1.000
_cell.angle_alpha   90.00
_cell.angle_beta   90.00
_cell.angle_gamma   90.00
#
_symmetry.space_group_name_H-M   'P 1'
#
loop_
_entity.id
_entity.type
_entity.pdbx_description
1 polymer ?
#
loop_
_entity_poly.entity_id
_entity_poly.type
_entity_poly.pdbx_seq_one_letter_code
_entity_poly.pdbx_strand_id
1 'polypeptide(L)'
;MQTSEKAQAKRLLKRGRDRYETDRKLHLGHNEWHSTTLVYRRKESSEYDDHRQYSVVMPNRGSGLLTEYGYRWEIESGYKSIKRFMGTTASKDFALRFFYFAFACLLYSIWRAVDLLVQVELTDEYEHRIVTADNTLMLLKKETGIG
;
A
#
# COMPACT_ATOMS: atom_id res chain seq x y z
N MET A 1 -19.44 26.21 12.36
CA MET A 1 -19.46 26.15 10.89
C MET A 1 -18.86 24.82 10.44
N GLN A 2 -19.69 23.83 10.06
CA GLN A 2 -19.19 22.54 9.56
C GLN A 2 -18.60 22.75 8.17
N THR A 3 -17.33 22.43 7.97
CA THR A 3 -16.70 22.51 6.64
C THR A 3 -17.11 21.31 5.80
N SER A 4 -17.51 21.52 4.55
CA SER A 4 -17.69 20.42 3.60
C SER A 4 -16.41 19.56 3.52
N GLU A 5 -16.54 18.25 3.35
CA GLU A 5 -15.39 17.34 3.20
C GLU A 5 -14.47 17.77 2.05
N LYS A 6 -15.05 18.27 0.96
CA LYS A 6 -14.33 18.85 -0.18
C LYS A 6 -13.49 20.07 0.24
N ALA A 7 -14.05 20.94 1.08
CA ALA A 7 -13.35 22.11 1.59
C ALA A 7 -12.22 21.70 2.53
N GLN A 8 -12.41 20.65 3.34
CA GLN A 8 -11.38 20.11 4.20
C GLN A 8 -10.23 19.49 3.39
N ALA A 9 -10.54 18.66 2.38
CA ALA A 9 -9.54 18.06 1.50
C ALA A 9 -8.71 19.11 0.74
N LYS A 10 -9.34 20.19 0.24
CA LYS A 10 -8.61 21.33 -0.35
C LYS A 10 -7.65 22.01 0.63
N ARG A 11 -8.02 22.11 1.92
CA ARG A 11 -7.14 22.67 2.95
C ARG A 11 -5.96 21.74 3.26
N LEU A 12 -6.18 20.42 3.26
CA LEU A 12 -5.13 19.43 3.45
C LEU A 12 -4.14 19.44 2.31
N LEU A 13 -4.63 19.53 1.06
CA LEU A 13 -3.80 19.67 -0.13
C LEU A 13 -2.87 20.89 -0.03
N LYS A 14 -3.42 22.06 0.33
CA LYS A 14 -2.61 23.28 0.54
C LYS A 14 -1.56 23.15 1.64
N ARG A 15 -1.78 22.29 2.64
CA ARG A 15 -0.87 22.06 3.76
C ARG A 15 0.12 20.92 3.51
N GLY A 16 0.00 20.20 2.39
CA GLY A 16 0.86 19.07 2.08
C GLY A 16 0.81 17.95 3.13
N ARG A 17 -0.33 17.74 3.81
CA ARG A 17 -0.45 16.65 4.80
C ARG A 17 -1.04 15.40 4.16
N ASP A 18 -0.29 14.30 4.20
CA ASP A 18 -0.76 13.04 3.61
C ASP A 18 -1.80 12.30 4.47
N ARG A 19 -1.81 12.56 5.79
CA ARG A 19 -2.78 12.00 6.73
C ARG A 19 -3.35 13.07 7.65
N TYR A 20 -4.66 13.05 7.84
CA TYR A 20 -5.35 13.92 8.79
C TYR A 20 -6.57 13.24 9.39
N GLU A 21 -6.72 13.35 10.71
CA GLU A 21 -7.80 12.74 11.47
C GLU A 21 -8.61 13.85 12.15
N THR A 22 -9.92 13.72 12.13
CA THR A 22 -10.81 14.67 12.80
C THR A 22 -12.05 13.96 13.28
N ASP A 23 -12.43 14.23 14.52
CA ASP A 23 -13.69 13.73 15.06
C ASP A 23 -14.86 14.56 14.53
N ARG A 24 -15.95 13.87 14.24
CA ARG A 24 -17.22 14.43 13.81
C ARG A 24 -18.38 13.75 14.50
N LYS A 25 -19.41 14.52 14.80
CA LYS A 25 -20.70 13.97 15.19
C LYS A 25 -21.53 13.75 13.94
N LEU A 26 -21.91 12.50 13.68
CA LEU A 26 -22.84 12.12 12.64
C LEU A 26 -24.23 11.99 13.24
N HIS A 27 -25.22 12.45 12.49
CA HIS A 27 -26.62 12.32 12.83
C HIS A 27 -27.20 11.10 12.10
N LEU A 28 -27.53 10.04 12.82
CA LEU A 28 -28.02 8.78 12.24
C LEU A 28 -29.56 8.66 12.23
N GLY A 29 -30.27 9.75 12.53
CA GLY A 29 -31.72 9.74 12.69
C GLY A 29 -32.11 9.72 14.17
N HIS A 30 -33.40 9.90 14.46
CA HIS A 30 -33.96 9.93 15.83
C HIS A 30 -33.29 10.91 16.81
N ASN A 31 -32.69 12.00 16.31
CA ASN A 31 -31.98 13.00 17.11
C ASN A 31 -30.73 12.43 17.83
N GLU A 32 -30.24 11.26 17.42
CA GLU A 32 -29.08 10.60 17.98
C GLU A 32 -27.80 11.03 17.25
N TRP A 33 -26.81 11.46 18.04
CA TRP A 33 -25.52 11.91 17.57
C TRP A 33 -24.45 10.89 17.94
N HIS A 34 -23.80 10.30 16.95
CA HIS A 34 -22.67 9.41 17.15
C HIS A 34 -21.36 10.12 16.81
N SER A 35 -20.39 10.07 17.73
CA SER A 35 -19.02 10.47 17.43
C SER A 35 -18.39 9.44 16.49
N THR A 36 -17.92 9.89 15.34
CA THR A 36 -17.11 9.11 14.41
C THR A 36 -15.83 9.89 14.12
N THR A 37 -14.76 9.18 13.79
CA THR A 37 -13.53 9.81 13.33
C THR A 37 -13.49 9.76 11.80
N LEU A 38 -13.23 10.89 11.16
CA LEU A 38 -12.89 10.94 9.74
C LEU A 38 -11.39 10.86 9.56
N VAL A 39 -10.95 9.93 8.74
CA VAL A 39 -9.56 9.79 8.33
C VAL A 39 -9.45 10.20 6.87
N TYR A 40 -8.70 11.27 6.63
CA TYR A 40 -8.29 11.73 5.31
C TYR A 40 -6.92 11.12 5.02
N ARG A 41 -6.82 10.36 3.94
CA ARG A 41 -5.57 9.78 3.44
C ARG A 41 -5.36 10.22 2.00
N ARG A 42 -4.19 10.79 1.71
CA ARG A 42 -3.76 11.08 0.35
C ARG A 42 -3.39 9.79 -0.37
N LYS A 43 -3.86 9.63 -1.60
CA LYS A 43 -3.48 8.53 -2.48
C LYS A 43 -2.15 8.87 -3.13
N GLU A 44 -1.17 7.99 -2.95
CA GLU A 44 0.17 8.16 -3.52
C GLU A 44 0.15 8.11 -5.06
N SER A 45 -0.75 7.32 -5.64
CA SER A 45 -0.86 7.11 -7.10
C SER A 45 -2.09 7.78 -7.74
N SER A 46 -2.56 8.91 -7.23
CA SER A 46 -3.71 9.60 -7.84
C SER A 46 -3.33 10.35 -9.11
N GLU A 47 -4.09 10.16 -10.18
CA GLU A 47 -3.97 10.92 -11.45
C GLU A 47 -4.45 12.38 -11.35
N TYR A 48 -5.15 12.74 -10.27
CA TYR A 48 -5.70 14.07 -10.06
C TYR A 48 -4.75 14.94 -9.25
N ASP A 49 -4.70 16.25 -9.50
CA ASP A 49 -3.91 17.21 -8.70
C ASP A 49 -4.76 18.10 -7.77
N ASP A 50 -6.04 17.74 -7.57
CA ASP A 50 -6.97 18.48 -6.69
C ASP A 50 -7.38 17.60 -5.50
N HIS A 51 -8.34 18.07 -4.68
CA HIS A 51 -8.90 17.37 -3.52
C HIS A 51 -9.30 15.89 -3.73
N ARG A 52 -9.47 15.45 -4.99
CA ARG A 52 -9.70 14.04 -5.36
C ARG A 52 -8.52 13.12 -5.06
N GLN A 53 -7.33 13.66 -4.76
CA GLN A 53 -6.20 12.90 -4.22
C GLN A 53 -6.53 12.29 -2.86
N TYR A 54 -7.47 12.86 -2.11
CA TYR A 54 -7.80 12.38 -0.76
C TYR A 54 -8.96 11.39 -0.80
N SER A 55 -8.73 10.21 -0.23
CA SER A 55 -9.81 9.32 0.22
C SER A 55 -10.22 9.68 1.65
N VAL A 56 -11.53 9.68 1.89
CA VAL A 56 -12.12 9.85 3.22
C VAL A 56 -12.67 8.52 3.67
N VAL A 57 -12.27 8.07 4.84
CA VAL A 57 -12.78 6.84 5.46
C VAL A 57 -13.33 7.17 6.85
N MET A 58 -14.47 6.58 7.17
CA MET A 58 -15.12 6.67 8.49
C MET A 58 -14.95 5.33 9.22
N PRO A 59 -13.84 5.09 9.92
CA PRO A 59 -13.74 3.93 10.80
C PRO A 59 -14.65 4.11 12.03
N ASN A 60 -15.31 3.03 12.44
CA ASN A 60 -16.13 2.98 13.66
C ASN A 60 -15.29 2.88 14.96
N ARG A 61 -13.95 2.78 14.82
CA ARG A 61 -12.98 2.68 15.92
C ARG A 61 -11.75 3.53 15.59
N GLY A 62 -10.82 3.60 16.54
CA GLY A 62 -9.55 4.31 16.38
C GLY A 62 -8.83 4.00 15.07
N SER A 63 -8.01 4.94 14.63
CA SER A 63 -7.40 4.97 13.30
C SER A 63 -6.36 3.88 13.01
N GLY A 64 -5.98 3.09 14.02
CA GLY A 64 -5.14 1.89 13.86
C GLY A 64 -5.78 0.80 13.00
N LEU A 65 -7.11 0.70 12.99
CA LEU A 65 -7.84 -0.35 12.28
C LEU A 65 -7.65 -0.27 10.74
N LEU A 66 -7.42 0.93 10.21
CA LEU A 66 -7.14 1.12 8.79
C LEU A 66 -5.74 0.59 8.40
N THR A 67 -4.78 0.73 9.31
CA THR A 67 -3.44 0.15 9.14
C THR A 67 -3.52 -1.37 9.22
N GLU A 68 -4.22 -1.91 10.23
CA GLU A 68 -4.41 -3.36 10.39
C GLU A 68 -5.14 -4.00 9.20
N TYR A 69 -6.19 -3.35 8.70
CA TYR A 69 -6.90 -3.81 7.52
C TYR A 69 -6.02 -3.76 6.26
N GLY A 70 -5.04 -2.85 6.22
CA GLY A 70 -4.05 -2.75 5.15
C GLY A 70 -3.24 -4.04 4.98
N TYR A 71 -2.90 -4.75 6.06
CA TYR A 71 -2.17 -6.02 5.99
C TYR A 71 -2.90 -7.12 5.21
N ARG A 72 -4.24 -7.03 5.07
CA ARG A 72 -4.99 -7.98 4.23
C ARG A 72 -4.62 -7.85 2.75
N TRP A 73 -4.35 -6.63 2.30
CA TRP A 73 -3.96 -6.38 0.89
C TRP A 73 -2.57 -6.94 0.58
N GLU A 74 -1.67 -6.99 1.57
CA GLU A 74 -0.34 -7.57 1.41
C GLU A 74 -0.43 -9.03 0.96
N ILE A 75 -1.40 -9.79 1.47
CA ILE A 75 -1.64 -11.18 1.08
C ILE A 75 -1.99 -11.27 -0.41
N GLU A 76 -2.91 -10.43 -0.91
CA GLU A 76 -3.29 -10.42 -2.33
C GLU A 76 -2.11 -10.04 -3.23
N SER A 77 -1.32 -9.05 -2.79
CA SER A 77 -0.10 -8.64 -3.49
C SER A 77 0.94 -9.77 -3.53
N GLY A 78 1.09 -10.52 -2.43
CA GLY A 78 1.97 -11.68 -2.34
C GLY A 78 1.50 -12.84 -3.23
N TYR A 79 0.20 -13.12 -3.29
CA TYR A 79 -0.31 -14.11 -4.25
C TYR A 79 -0.08 -13.69 -5.69
N LYS A 80 -0.17 -12.39 -6.00
CA LYS A 80 0.12 -11.86 -7.34
C LYS A 80 1.59 -12.04 -7.72
N SER A 81 2.53 -11.87 -6.79
CA SER A 81 3.95 -12.11 -7.05
C SER A 81 4.27 -13.61 -7.21
N ILE A 82 3.73 -14.47 -6.33
CA ILE A 82 3.94 -15.93 -6.38
C ILE A 82 3.38 -16.52 -7.68
N LYS A 83 2.22 -16.05 -8.16
CA LYS A 83 1.65 -16.47 -9.45
C LYS A 83 2.61 -16.26 -10.63
N ARG A 84 3.53 -15.29 -10.58
CA ARG A 84 4.53 -15.07 -11.63
C ARG A 84 5.57 -16.21 -11.70
N PHE A 85 5.83 -16.87 -10.57
CA PHE A 85 6.74 -18.01 -10.47
C PHE A 85 6.02 -19.36 -10.67
N MET A 86 4.70 -19.37 -10.66
CA MET A 86 3.90 -20.58 -10.86
C MET A 86 3.81 -20.92 -12.35
N GLY A 87 4.37 -22.07 -12.75
CA GLY A 87 4.21 -22.59 -14.10
C GLY A 87 2.76 -22.99 -14.39
N THR A 88 2.25 -22.66 -15.58
CA THR A 88 0.91 -23.05 -16.00
C THR A 88 0.82 -24.57 -16.14
N THR A 89 0.23 -25.23 -15.16
CA THR A 89 0.05 -26.68 -15.16
C THR A 89 -1.35 -27.06 -15.63
N ALA A 90 -1.46 -27.88 -16.68
CA ALA A 90 -2.74 -28.41 -17.17
C ALA A 90 -3.25 -29.64 -16.38
N SER A 91 -2.46 -30.17 -15.45
CA SER A 91 -2.82 -31.35 -14.66
C SER A 91 -3.91 -31.04 -13.62
N LYS A 92 -4.83 -31.99 -13.43
CA LYS A 92 -5.91 -31.93 -12.43
C LYS A 92 -5.53 -32.53 -11.07
N ASP A 93 -4.35 -33.13 -10.96
CA ASP A 93 -3.89 -33.75 -9.72
C ASP A 93 -3.62 -32.68 -8.65
N PHE A 94 -4.25 -32.85 -7.49
CA PHE A 94 -4.13 -31.93 -6.36
C PHE A 94 -2.71 -31.93 -5.79
N ALA A 95 -2.06 -33.10 -5.69
CA ALA A 95 -0.73 -33.21 -5.10
C ALA A 95 0.31 -32.42 -5.92
N LEU A 96 0.22 -32.50 -7.25
CA LEU A 96 1.07 -31.74 -8.15
C LEU A 96 0.82 -30.23 -8.00
N ARG A 97 -0.45 -29.78 -7.99
CA ARG A 97 -0.77 -28.35 -7.81
C ARG A 97 -0.27 -27.80 -6.49
N PHE A 98 -0.41 -28.57 -5.41
CA PHE A 98 0.10 -28.18 -4.09
C PHE A 98 1.64 -28.11 -4.10
N PHE A 99 2.31 -29.08 -4.72
CA PHE A 99 3.76 -29.07 -4.86
C PHE A 99 4.25 -27.84 -5.63
N TYR A 100 3.66 -27.53 -6.79
CA TYR A 100 4.01 -26.34 -7.57
C TYR A 100 3.73 -25.04 -6.81
N PHE A 101 2.65 -24.99 -6.03
CA PHE A 101 2.36 -23.84 -5.17
C PHE A 101 3.42 -23.66 -4.08
N ALA A 102 3.75 -24.72 -3.33
CA ALA A 102 4.78 -24.69 -2.30
C ALA A 102 6.16 -24.34 -2.89
N PHE A 103 6.48 -24.90 -4.06
CA PHE A 103 7.72 -24.59 -4.78
C PHE A 103 7.80 -23.13 -5.21
N ALA A 104 6.70 -22.54 -5.70
CA ALA A 104 6.64 -21.12 -6.04
C ALA A 104 6.81 -20.22 -4.79
N CYS A 105 6.24 -20.61 -3.64
CA CYS A 105 6.47 -19.91 -2.37
C CYS A 105 7.94 -19.95 -1.93
N LEU A 106 8.62 -21.10 -2.08
CA LEU A 106 10.04 -21.23 -1.77
C LEU A 106 10.91 -20.36 -2.68
N LEU A 107 10.68 -20.41 -3.99
CA LEU A 107 11.41 -19.56 -4.95
C LEU A 107 11.22 -18.08 -4.65
N TYR A 108 9.99 -17.64 -4.33
CA TYR A 108 9.73 -16.26 -3.95
C TYR A 108 10.47 -15.85 -2.68
N SER A 109 10.52 -16.73 -1.67
CA SER A 109 11.22 -16.48 -0.41
C SER A 109 12.73 -16.34 -0.62
N ILE A 110 13.33 -17.22 -1.44
CA ILE A 110 14.75 -17.15 -1.81
C ILE A 110 15.03 -15.87 -2.59
N TRP A 111 14.20 -15.55 -3.59
CA TRP A 111 14.31 -14.30 -4.35
C TRP A 111 14.26 -13.07 -3.43
N ARG A 112 13.32 -13.04 -2.47
CA ARG A 112 13.18 -11.92 -1.52
C ARG A 112 14.38 -11.82 -0.57
N ALA A 113 14.96 -12.93 -0.15
CA ALA A 113 16.18 -12.95 0.65
C ALA A 113 17.39 -12.40 -0.13
N VAL A 114 17.53 -12.79 -1.40
CA VAL A 114 18.57 -12.26 -2.30
C VAL A 114 18.36 -10.75 -2.55
N ASP A 115 17.13 -10.32 -2.83
CA ASP A 115 16.74 -8.91 -3.00
C ASP A 115 17.12 -8.09 -1.77
N LEU A 116 16.83 -8.58 -0.56
CA LEU A 116 17.23 -7.94 0.71
C LEU A 116 18.75 -7.88 0.88
N LEU A 117 19.48 -8.95 0.54
CA LEU A 117 20.94 -8.99 0.67
C LEU A 117 21.60 -7.98 -0.29
N VAL A 118 21.12 -7.91 -1.52
CA VAL A 118 21.58 -6.92 -2.52
C VAL A 118 21.25 -5.49 -2.08
N GLN A 119 20.08 -5.26 -1.47
CA GLN A 119 19.72 -3.95 -0.92
C GLN A 119 20.71 -3.49 0.15
N VAL A 120 21.00 -4.35 1.13
CA VAL A 120 21.92 -4.04 2.23
C VAL A 120 23.33 -3.77 1.72
N GLU A 121 23.75 -4.49 0.69
CA GLU A 121 25.09 -4.32 0.11
C GLU A 121 25.21 -3.04 -0.75
N LEU A 122 24.14 -2.63 -1.45
CA LEU A 122 24.14 -1.40 -2.26
C LEU A 122 23.77 -0.13 -1.48
N THR A 123 22.93 -0.23 -0.46
CA THR A 123 22.34 0.92 0.23
C THR A 123 22.34 0.60 1.73
N ASP A 124 23.11 1.34 2.52
CA ASP A 124 23.15 1.22 3.98
C ASP A 124 21.81 1.63 4.67
N GLU A 125 20.74 1.83 3.89
CA GLU A 125 19.39 2.17 4.35
C GLU A 125 18.35 1.17 3.82
N TYR A 126 17.68 0.50 4.76
CA TYR A 126 16.60 -0.45 4.53
C TYR A 126 15.32 0.25 4.06
N GLU A 127 15.19 0.47 2.76
CA GLU A 127 13.90 0.80 2.14
C GLU A 127 13.18 -0.48 1.71
N HIS A 128 11.95 -0.69 2.20
CA HIS A 128 11.10 -1.86 1.94
C HIS A 128 10.59 -1.95 0.48
N ARG A 129 11.40 -1.55 -0.49
CA ARG A 129 11.05 -1.39 -1.90
C ARG A 129 11.74 -2.43 -2.75
N ILE A 130 11.01 -3.42 -3.26
CA ILE A 130 11.52 -4.46 -4.16
C ILE A 130 12.46 -3.83 -5.21
N VAL A 131 13.69 -4.34 -5.30
CA VAL A 131 14.70 -3.82 -6.23
C VAL A 131 14.41 -4.40 -7.61
N THR A 132 13.54 -3.71 -8.34
CA THR A 132 13.33 -3.98 -9.77
C THR A 132 14.53 -3.46 -10.57
N ALA A 133 14.88 -4.08 -11.70
CA ALA A 133 15.97 -3.66 -12.58
C ALA A 133 15.92 -2.17 -13.00
N ASP A 134 14.73 -1.57 -13.04
CA ASP A 134 14.58 -0.14 -13.29
C ASP A 134 15.11 0.73 -12.14
N ASN A 135 15.00 0.25 -10.89
CA ASN A 135 15.54 0.96 -9.72
C ASN A 135 17.07 0.83 -9.66
N THR A 136 17.64 -0.31 -10.07
CA THR A 136 19.11 -0.45 -10.17
C THR A 136 19.68 0.45 -11.25
N LEU A 137 19.00 0.60 -12.39
CA LEU A 137 19.37 1.56 -13.43
C LEU A 137 19.25 3.01 -12.95
N MET A 138 18.20 3.37 -12.21
CA MET A 138 18.09 4.71 -11.62
C MET A 138 19.20 4.99 -10.60
N LEU A 139 19.54 4.02 -9.75
CA LEU A 139 20.62 4.15 -8.76
C LEU A 139 21.99 4.25 -9.44
N LEU A 140 22.27 3.39 -10.43
CA LEU A 140 23.50 3.49 -11.24
C LEU A 140 23.60 4.81 -11.98
N LYS A 141 22.49 5.34 -12.50
CA LYS A 141 22.47 6.66 -13.15
C LYS A 141 22.71 7.80 -12.15
N LYS A 142 22.23 7.66 -10.90
CA LYS A 142 22.46 8.61 -9.82
C LYS A 142 23.93 8.60 -9.35
N GLU A 143 24.53 7.42 -9.24
CA GLU A 143 25.94 7.23 -8.86
C GLU A 143 26.93 7.63 -9.98
N THR A 144 26.60 7.39 -11.25
CA THR A 144 27.49 7.72 -12.38
C THR A 144 27.44 9.18 -12.81
N GLY A 145 26.50 9.97 -12.29
CA GLY A 145 26.47 11.43 -12.51
C GLY A 145 26.36 11.87 -13.97
N ILE A 146 25.93 11.00 -14.88
CA ILE A 146 25.78 11.34 -16.30
C ILE A 146 24.37 11.92 -16.51
N GLY A 147 24.30 13.24 -16.34
CA GLY A 147 23.27 14.13 -16.87
C GLY A 147 23.88 15.04 -17.92
#